data_AF-A0A7V3BLM2-F1
#
_entry.id   AF-A0A7V3BLM2-F1
#
_cell.length_a   1.000
_cell.length_b   1.000
_cell.length_c   1.000
_cell.angle_alpha   90.00
_cell.angle_beta   90.00
_cell.angle_gamma   90.00
#
_symmetry.space_group_name_H-M   'P 1'
#
loop_
_entity.id
_entity.type
_entity.pdbx_description
1 polymer ?
#
loop_
_entity_poly.entity_id
_entity_poly.type
_entity_poly.pdbx_seq_one_letter_code
_entity_poly.pdbx_strand_id
1 'polypeptide(L)'
;MATVPRPLPDIAKGFIAGVERIVAKDDDRRDTIEQLKPSFAALLADPTWLHPDYRHPVAGKFVQYAIYRAADASLSLMAMVVPPGVATPVHDHRAWGLVGVYQGRQREKVYRRRDDGSRPHFADLVQVAENILTPGDITTLLPPEGDIHMIETISEEPSISIHLLGNDIGCEHRHRYDVERKTVHRFKSGYINTSCTTYRLAHQHLVVDDVPSTVAFYEQTFGAAKVEETHVNGVPLAFLQVDGGEIWVSGEIVPGLQTHAGFATNDLDAAYEELQMRLVEILGGPFDLGKRRLILVKDSNGQQVGITDAR
;
A
#
# COMPACT_ATOMS: atom_id res chain seq x y z
N MET A 1 6.13 -11.23 -12.01
CA MET A 1 5.00 -10.87 -12.89
C MET A 1 4.40 -9.57 -12.38
N ALA A 2 3.81 -8.76 -13.25
CA ALA A 2 3.11 -7.55 -12.82
C ALA A 2 2.00 -7.89 -11.81
N THR A 3 1.75 -6.99 -10.86
CA THR A 3 0.66 -7.15 -9.90
C THR A 3 -0.59 -6.50 -10.48
N VAL A 4 -1.58 -7.35 -10.78
CA VAL A 4 -2.87 -6.97 -11.36
C VAL A 4 -3.96 -7.51 -10.44
N PRO A 5 -4.48 -6.71 -9.49
CA PRO A 5 -5.38 -7.23 -8.46
C PRO A 5 -6.69 -7.80 -9.01
N ARG A 6 -7.10 -7.39 -10.22
CA ARG A 6 -8.22 -7.95 -10.99
C ARG A 6 -7.93 -7.95 -12.48
N PRO A 7 -8.49 -8.90 -13.26
CA PRO A 7 -8.35 -8.90 -14.71
C PRO A 7 -8.71 -7.54 -15.31
N LEU A 8 -7.81 -7.00 -16.14
CA LEU A 8 -8.00 -5.70 -16.76
C LEU A 8 -9.03 -5.79 -17.91
N PRO A 9 -9.93 -4.80 -18.07
CA PRO A 9 -10.72 -4.66 -19.29
C PRO A 9 -9.81 -4.34 -20.49
N ASP A 10 -10.27 -4.63 -21.70
CA ASP A 10 -9.43 -4.56 -22.90
C ASP A 10 -8.90 -3.16 -23.19
N ILE A 11 -9.67 -2.10 -22.90
CA ILE A 11 -9.20 -0.71 -23.02
C ILE A 11 -8.03 -0.41 -22.09
N ALA A 12 -8.05 -0.89 -20.84
CA ALA A 12 -6.96 -0.71 -19.89
C ALA A 12 -5.73 -1.56 -20.25
N LYS A 13 -5.93 -2.80 -20.72
CA LYS A 13 -4.84 -3.64 -21.26
C LYS A 13 -4.15 -2.95 -22.45
N GLY A 14 -4.94 -2.47 -23.40
CA GLY A 14 -4.45 -1.77 -24.59
C GLY A 14 -3.70 -0.49 -24.23
N PHE A 15 -4.21 0.27 -23.26
CA PHE A 15 -3.55 1.45 -22.72
C PHE A 15 -2.20 1.10 -22.10
N ILE A 16 -2.13 0.14 -21.18
CA ILE A 16 -0.87 -0.25 -20.51
C ILE A 16 0.17 -0.76 -21.52
N ALA A 17 -0.22 -1.63 -22.45
CA ALA A 17 0.68 -2.08 -23.51
C ALA A 17 1.14 -0.92 -24.42
N GLY A 18 0.30 0.10 -24.58
CA GLY A 18 0.65 1.36 -25.23
C GLY A 18 1.73 2.13 -24.48
N VAL A 19 1.54 2.30 -23.18
CA VAL A 19 2.49 2.96 -22.27
C VAL A 19 3.84 2.26 -22.32
N GLU A 20 3.88 0.95 -22.10
CA GLU A 20 5.13 0.17 -22.07
C GLU A 20 5.91 0.31 -23.38
N ARG A 21 5.22 0.32 -24.52
CA ARG A 21 5.86 0.50 -25.84
C ARG A 21 6.44 1.90 -26.02
N ILE A 22 5.76 2.95 -25.54
CA ILE A 22 6.22 4.33 -25.68
C ILE A 22 7.41 4.57 -24.74
N VAL A 23 7.29 4.13 -23.48
CA VAL A 23 8.36 4.25 -22.46
C VAL A 23 9.64 3.52 -22.89
N ALA A 24 9.53 2.40 -23.61
CA ALA A 24 10.69 1.64 -24.09
C ALA A 24 11.43 2.27 -25.29
N LYS A 25 10.87 3.30 -25.94
CA LYS A 25 11.49 3.90 -27.14
C LYS A 25 12.57 4.93 -26.83
N ASP A 26 12.38 5.75 -25.81
CA ASP A 26 13.30 6.82 -25.41
C ASP A 26 13.08 7.20 -23.94
N ASP A 27 14.09 7.79 -23.33
CA ASP A 27 14.09 8.29 -21.96
C ASP A 27 13.63 9.75 -21.83
N ASP A 28 13.30 10.45 -22.93
CA ASP A 28 12.66 11.76 -22.86
C ASP A 28 11.23 11.63 -22.30
N ARG A 29 11.11 11.89 -20.99
CA ARG A 29 9.83 11.82 -20.26
C ARG A 29 8.85 12.91 -20.67
N ARG A 30 9.32 14.04 -21.20
CA ARG A 30 8.43 15.10 -21.69
C ARG A 30 7.74 14.64 -22.97
N ASP A 31 8.51 14.13 -23.93
CA ASP A 31 7.97 13.59 -25.18
C ASP A 31 7.09 12.35 -24.92
N THR A 32 7.52 11.47 -24.01
CA THR A 32 6.72 10.33 -23.52
C THR A 32 5.33 10.78 -23.05
N ILE A 33 5.27 11.80 -22.17
CA ILE A 33 4.01 12.32 -21.63
C ILE A 33 3.11 12.84 -22.77
N GLU A 34 3.63 13.63 -23.70
CA GLU A 34 2.85 14.16 -24.83
C GLU A 34 2.30 13.04 -25.72
N GLN A 35 3.09 12.00 -26.01
CA GLN A 35 2.64 10.85 -26.78
C GLN A 35 1.52 10.05 -26.08
N LEU A 36 1.53 10.02 -24.73
CA LEU A 36 0.56 9.25 -23.95
C LEU A 36 -0.79 9.97 -23.76
N LYS A 37 -0.81 11.30 -23.73
CA LYS A 37 -2.01 12.12 -23.46
C LYS A 37 -3.24 11.69 -24.28
N PRO A 38 -3.18 11.46 -25.61
CA PRO A 38 -4.38 11.09 -26.38
C PRO A 38 -4.99 9.76 -25.92
N SER A 39 -4.16 8.75 -25.67
CA SER A 39 -4.62 7.44 -25.20
C SER A 39 -5.13 7.47 -23.76
N PHE A 40 -4.53 8.31 -22.91
CA PHE A 40 -4.99 8.52 -21.55
C PHE A 40 -6.33 9.28 -21.51
N ALA A 41 -6.51 10.30 -22.34
CA ALA A 41 -7.78 11.00 -22.51
C ALA A 41 -8.89 10.04 -22.98
N ALA A 42 -8.59 9.14 -23.93
CA ALA A 42 -9.53 8.11 -24.37
C ALA A 42 -9.93 7.16 -23.23
N LEU A 43 -8.98 6.76 -22.37
CA LEU A 43 -9.25 5.95 -21.19
C LEU A 43 -10.15 6.69 -20.18
N LEU A 44 -9.89 7.98 -19.93
CA LEU A 44 -10.71 8.80 -19.02
C LEU A 44 -12.14 9.02 -19.54
N ALA A 45 -12.31 9.10 -20.86
CA ALA A 45 -13.60 9.35 -21.50
C ALA A 45 -14.56 8.14 -21.47
N ASP A 46 -14.07 6.92 -21.23
CA ASP A 46 -14.89 5.73 -21.12
C ASP A 46 -15.34 5.52 -19.66
N PRO A 47 -16.62 5.76 -19.30
CA PRO A 47 -17.07 5.64 -17.91
C PRO A 47 -17.27 4.17 -17.46
N THR A 48 -17.06 3.19 -18.34
CA THR A 48 -17.43 1.79 -18.11
C THR A 48 -16.26 0.90 -17.70
N TRP A 49 -15.02 1.31 -17.95
CA TRP A 49 -13.87 0.41 -17.74
C TRP A 49 -13.46 0.28 -16.27
N LEU A 50 -13.57 1.34 -15.47
CA LEU A 50 -13.11 1.29 -14.09
C LEU A 50 -14.04 0.40 -13.25
N HIS A 51 -13.53 -0.68 -12.69
CA HIS A 51 -14.33 -1.61 -11.90
C HIS A 51 -15.04 -0.90 -10.72
N PRO A 52 -16.32 -1.19 -10.41
CA PRO A 52 -17.06 -0.54 -9.31
C PRO A 52 -16.34 -0.56 -7.96
N ASP A 53 -15.73 -1.69 -7.58
CA ASP A 53 -14.95 -1.81 -6.33
C ASP A 53 -13.78 -0.82 -6.21
N TYR A 54 -13.28 -0.26 -7.32
CA TYR A 54 -12.20 0.75 -7.30
C TYR A 54 -12.73 2.18 -7.26
N ARG A 55 -14.05 2.35 -7.04
CA ARG A 55 -14.74 3.64 -6.93
C ARG A 55 -15.24 3.91 -5.51
N HIS A 56 -15.06 2.96 -4.58
CA HIS A 56 -15.66 3.03 -3.25
C HIS A 56 -14.89 4.01 -2.36
N PRO A 57 -15.54 5.08 -1.83
CA PRO A 57 -14.89 5.99 -0.90
C PRO A 57 -14.75 5.35 0.48
N VAL A 58 -13.81 5.85 1.27
CA VAL A 58 -13.75 5.58 2.71
C VAL A 58 -14.05 6.86 3.47
N ALA A 59 -14.94 6.79 4.46
CA ALA A 59 -15.35 7.97 5.21
C ALA A 59 -14.15 8.70 5.82
N GLY A 60 -14.07 10.01 5.58
CA GLY A 60 -13.07 10.90 6.17
C GLY A 60 -11.64 10.76 5.64
N LYS A 61 -11.35 9.88 4.67
CA LYS A 61 -10.01 9.75 4.09
C LYS A 61 -10.03 9.43 2.60
N PHE A 62 -9.01 9.89 1.89
CA PHE A 62 -8.76 9.42 0.53
C PHE A 62 -8.17 8.00 0.55
N VAL A 63 -8.38 7.24 -0.52
CA VAL A 63 -7.81 5.90 -0.71
C VAL A 63 -7.29 5.72 -2.13
N GLN A 64 -6.37 4.78 -2.29
CA GLN A 64 -5.78 4.42 -3.58
C GLN A 64 -6.05 2.95 -3.88
N TYR A 65 -6.63 2.68 -5.05
CA TYR A 65 -6.82 1.34 -5.58
C TYR A 65 -5.79 1.10 -6.67
N ALA A 66 -4.90 0.12 -6.48
CA ALA A 66 -4.00 -0.32 -7.55
C ALA A 66 -4.82 -1.00 -8.65
N ILE A 67 -4.57 -0.59 -9.90
CA ILE A 67 -5.15 -1.20 -11.10
C ILE A 67 -4.08 -2.06 -11.79
N TYR A 68 -2.88 -1.51 -11.94
CA TYR A 68 -1.71 -2.18 -12.50
C TYR A 68 -0.45 -1.72 -11.78
N ARG A 69 0.48 -2.65 -11.52
CA ARG A 69 1.83 -2.37 -11.03
C ARG A 69 2.82 -3.23 -11.80
N ALA A 70 3.80 -2.61 -12.45
CA ALA A 70 4.87 -3.33 -13.13
C ALA A 70 5.69 -4.16 -12.11
N ALA A 71 6.23 -5.30 -12.58
CA ALA A 71 6.97 -6.22 -11.70
C ALA A 71 8.28 -5.63 -11.15
N ASP A 72 8.87 -4.71 -11.90
CA ASP A 72 10.11 -3.99 -11.59
C ASP A 72 9.85 -2.62 -10.94
N ALA A 73 8.60 -2.34 -10.54
CA ALA A 73 8.15 -1.08 -9.97
C ALA A 73 8.36 0.17 -10.86
N SER A 74 8.61 -0.02 -12.16
CA SER A 74 8.88 1.08 -13.10
C SER A 74 7.62 1.86 -13.51
N LEU A 75 6.43 1.30 -13.27
CA LEU A 75 5.16 1.87 -13.68
C LEU A 75 4.02 1.42 -12.76
N SER A 76 3.10 2.33 -12.45
CA SER A 76 1.82 2.01 -11.83
C SER A 76 0.65 2.77 -12.48
N LEU A 77 -0.51 2.12 -12.49
CA LEU A 77 -1.81 2.71 -12.79
C LEU A 77 -2.69 2.51 -11.56
N MET A 78 -3.27 3.59 -11.04
CA MET A 78 -4.15 3.54 -9.87
C MET A 78 -5.32 4.49 -9.98
N ALA A 79 -6.39 4.20 -9.24
CA ALA A 79 -7.50 5.12 -9.00
C ALA A 79 -7.39 5.69 -7.58
N MET A 80 -7.31 7.01 -7.48
CA MET A 80 -7.43 7.72 -6.21
C MET A 80 -8.89 8.16 -6.03
N VAL A 81 -9.50 7.75 -4.91
CA VAL A 81 -10.87 8.12 -4.55
C VAL A 81 -10.82 9.07 -3.35
N VAL A 82 -11.39 10.25 -3.51
CA VAL A 82 -11.36 11.32 -2.49
C VAL A 82 -12.81 11.71 -2.14
N PRO A 83 -13.29 11.47 -0.90
CA PRO A 83 -14.65 11.86 -0.51
C PRO A 83 -14.89 13.37 -0.57
N PRO A 84 -16.16 13.83 -0.66
CA PRO A 84 -16.52 15.25 -0.60
C PRO A 84 -15.92 15.97 0.61
N GLY A 85 -15.32 17.14 0.37
CA GLY A 85 -14.70 17.97 1.42
C GLY A 85 -13.41 17.40 2.02
N VAL A 86 -12.94 16.24 1.57
CA VAL A 86 -11.65 15.68 1.97
C VAL A 86 -10.56 16.25 1.07
N ALA A 87 -9.45 16.63 1.69
CA ALA A 87 -8.22 17.05 1.03
C ALA A 87 -7.07 16.07 1.32
N THR A 88 -6.19 15.89 0.35
CA THR A 88 -4.89 15.26 0.59
C THR A 88 -4.00 16.20 1.41
N PRO A 89 -2.94 15.70 2.07
CA PRO A 89 -1.81 16.55 2.43
C PRO A 89 -1.22 17.22 1.18
N VAL A 90 -0.44 18.29 1.37
CA VAL A 90 0.48 18.74 0.31
C VAL A 90 1.55 17.65 0.15
N HIS A 91 1.80 17.18 -1.08
CA HIS A 91 2.68 16.04 -1.33
C HIS A 91 3.36 16.11 -2.69
N ASP A 92 4.45 15.35 -2.83
CA ASP A 92 5.12 15.07 -4.11
C ASP A 92 4.87 13.62 -4.58
N HIS A 93 5.26 13.30 -5.81
CA HIS A 93 5.16 11.96 -6.39
C HIS A 93 6.52 11.33 -6.64
N ARG A 94 7.56 12.15 -6.90
CA ARG A 94 8.89 11.70 -7.32
C ARG A 94 8.85 10.82 -8.57
N ALA A 95 7.83 11.02 -9.41
CA ALA A 95 7.58 10.26 -10.62
C ALA A 95 7.14 11.20 -11.74
N TRP A 96 7.54 10.91 -12.97
CA TRP A 96 6.87 11.46 -14.14
C TRP A 96 5.50 10.80 -14.29
N GLY A 97 4.55 11.45 -14.95
CA GLY A 97 3.26 10.81 -15.21
C GLY A 97 2.12 11.73 -15.63
N LEU A 98 0.93 11.12 -15.63
CA LEU A 98 -0.34 11.75 -15.97
C LEU A 98 -1.34 11.50 -14.85
N VAL A 99 -1.99 12.57 -14.39
CA VAL A 99 -3.12 12.52 -13.46
C VAL A 99 -4.34 13.05 -14.18
N GLY A 100 -5.41 12.25 -14.24
CA GLY A 100 -6.62 12.60 -14.97
C GLY A 100 -7.86 12.47 -14.12
N VAL A 101 -8.73 13.47 -14.12
CA VAL A 101 -10.01 13.38 -13.40
C VAL A 101 -10.96 12.49 -14.19
N TYR A 102 -11.50 11.47 -13.54
CA TYR A 102 -12.43 10.50 -14.13
C TYR A 102 -13.88 10.75 -13.69
N GLN A 103 -14.08 11.15 -12.43
CA GLN A 103 -15.40 11.44 -11.86
C GLN A 103 -15.29 12.56 -10.83
N GLY A 104 -16.38 13.32 -10.63
CA GLY A 104 -16.43 14.43 -9.67
C GLY A 104 -15.55 15.61 -10.07
N ARG A 105 -15.30 16.50 -9.11
CA ARG A 105 -14.52 17.74 -9.32
C ARG A 105 -13.48 17.91 -8.22
N GLN A 106 -12.30 18.38 -8.61
CA GLN A 106 -11.16 18.56 -7.71
C GLN A 106 -10.69 20.01 -7.74
N ARG A 107 -10.36 20.56 -6.57
CA ARG A 107 -9.52 21.76 -6.46
C ARG A 107 -8.09 21.29 -6.28
N GLU A 108 -7.21 21.76 -7.15
CA GLU A 108 -5.78 21.54 -7.06
C GLU A 108 -5.09 22.83 -6.61
N LYS A 109 -4.21 22.74 -5.61
CA LYS A 109 -3.27 23.80 -5.25
C LYS A 109 -1.86 23.32 -5.55
N VAL A 110 -1.15 24.02 -6.43
CA VAL A 110 0.22 23.68 -6.84
C VAL A 110 1.21 24.51 -6.03
N TYR A 111 2.26 23.86 -5.55
CA TYR A 111 3.29 24.47 -4.73
C TYR A 111 4.67 24.34 -5.39
N ARG A 112 5.58 25.24 -5.00
CA ARG A 112 6.99 25.19 -5.37
C ARG A 112 7.85 25.39 -4.14
N ARG A 113 8.96 24.66 -4.05
CA ARG A 113 9.99 24.92 -3.02
C ARG A 113 10.65 26.28 -3.26
N ARG A 114 10.82 27.05 -2.19
CA ARG A 114 11.66 28.25 -2.13
C ARG A 114 13.05 27.93 -1.56
N ASP A 115 13.18 26.80 -0.87
CA ASP A 115 14.44 26.27 -0.40
C ASP A 115 15.04 25.25 -1.39
N ASP A 116 16.28 24.85 -1.14
CA ASP A 116 17.05 23.93 -1.99
C ASP A 116 16.91 22.44 -1.61
N GLY A 117 16.11 22.13 -0.59
CA GLY A 117 15.91 20.76 -0.10
C GLY A 117 17.09 20.17 0.67
N SER A 118 18.16 20.94 0.93
CA SER A 118 19.37 20.46 1.61
C SER A 118 19.16 20.20 3.10
N ARG A 119 18.17 20.88 3.72
CA ARG A 119 17.87 20.79 5.15
C ARG A 119 16.92 19.61 5.43
N PRO A 120 17.34 18.60 6.19
CA PRO A 120 16.47 17.50 6.58
C PRO A 120 15.23 18.02 7.33
N HIS A 121 14.07 17.41 7.06
CA HIS A 121 12.79 17.70 7.71
C HIS A 121 12.27 19.14 7.55
N PHE A 122 12.90 19.97 6.72
CA PHE A 122 12.46 21.33 6.41
C PHE A 122 12.03 21.47 4.94
N ALA A 123 10.98 22.25 4.70
CA ALA A 123 10.58 22.67 3.36
C ALA A 123 9.85 24.02 3.43
N ASP A 124 10.32 25.01 2.66
CA ASP A 124 9.64 26.29 2.52
C ASP A 124 8.86 26.30 1.20
N LEU A 125 7.53 26.17 1.27
CA LEU A 125 6.68 26.08 0.08
C LEU A 125 5.93 27.39 -0.16
N VAL A 126 5.72 27.70 -1.44
CA VAL A 126 4.80 28.75 -1.88
C VAL A 126 3.78 28.17 -2.84
N GLN A 127 2.50 28.49 -2.66
CA GLN A 127 1.47 28.20 -3.64
C GLN A 127 1.69 29.06 -4.89
N VAL A 128 1.77 28.43 -6.06
CA VAL A 128 2.03 29.09 -7.35
C VAL A 128 0.85 29.04 -8.30
N ALA A 129 -0.10 28.14 -8.07
CA ALA A 129 -1.34 28.06 -8.85
C ALA A 129 -2.49 27.46 -8.01
N GLU A 130 -3.71 27.71 -8.47
CA GLU A 130 -4.92 27.02 -8.04
C GLU A 130 -5.76 26.71 -9.27
N ASN A 131 -6.13 25.44 -9.44
CA ASN A 131 -6.90 24.95 -10.59
C ASN A 131 -8.19 24.28 -10.12
N ILE A 132 -9.23 24.36 -10.94
CA ILE A 132 -10.45 23.59 -10.76
C ILE A 132 -10.48 22.54 -11.87
N LEU A 133 -10.34 21.28 -11.49
CA LEU A 133 -10.27 20.14 -12.39
C LEU A 133 -11.63 19.43 -12.45
N THR A 134 -12.01 19.05 -13.67
CA THR A 134 -13.27 18.43 -14.05
C THR A 134 -13.01 17.16 -14.87
N PRO A 135 -13.99 16.24 -15.02
CA PRO A 135 -13.76 14.98 -15.71
C PRO A 135 -13.19 15.18 -17.12
N GLY A 136 -12.08 14.49 -17.41
CA GLY A 136 -11.29 14.62 -18.64
C GLY A 136 -10.11 15.57 -18.55
N ASP A 137 -10.03 16.46 -17.54
CA ASP A 137 -8.86 17.29 -17.32
C ASP A 137 -7.65 16.45 -16.92
N ILE A 138 -6.49 16.78 -17.49
CA ILE A 138 -5.23 16.06 -17.32
C ILE A 138 -4.15 17.01 -16.80
N THR A 139 -3.55 16.66 -15.66
CA THR A 139 -2.34 17.27 -15.11
C THR A 139 -1.13 16.41 -15.44
N THR A 140 -0.04 17.04 -15.89
CA THR A 140 1.24 16.38 -16.18
C THR A 140 2.21 16.53 -15.01
N LEU A 141 2.89 15.46 -14.64
CA LEU A 141 3.92 15.47 -13.61
C LEU A 141 5.29 15.28 -14.28
N LEU A 142 6.22 16.20 -14.05
CA LEU A 142 7.60 16.11 -14.53
C LEU A 142 8.56 16.69 -13.48
N PRO A 143 8.85 15.93 -12.40
CA PRO A 143 9.66 16.43 -11.29
C PRO A 143 11.04 16.94 -11.74
N PRO A 144 11.59 17.98 -11.08
CA PRO A 144 11.05 18.61 -9.88
C PRO A 144 9.93 19.64 -10.14
N GLU A 145 9.71 20.07 -11.38
CA GLU A 145 8.67 21.04 -11.70
C GLU A 145 7.26 20.42 -11.67
N GLY A 146 6.31 21.11 -11.04
CA GLY A 146 4.90 20.70 -11.04
C GLY A 146 4.58 19.42 -10.24
N ASP A 147 5.51 18.94 -9.40
CA ASP A 147 5.34 17.69 -8.64
C ASP A 147 4.60 17.88 -7.31
N ILE A 148 4.67 19.07 -6.71
CA ILE A 148 4.15 19.32 -5.35
C ILE A 148 2.76 19.94 -5.43
N HIS A 149 1.73 19.22 -4.95
CA HIS A 149 0.38 19.73 -4.94
C HIS A 149 -0.49 19.19 -3.78
N MET A 150 -1.70 19.74 -3.67
CA MET A 150 -2.78 19.25 -2.83
C MET A 150 -4.04 19.13 -3.67
N ILE A 151 -4.80 18.07 -3.46
CA ILE A 151 -6.10 17.82 -4.12
C ILE A 151 -7.20 17.78 -3.06
N GLU A 152 -8.29 18.50 -3.33
CA GLU A 152 -9.52 18.52 -2.52
C GLU A 152 -10.73 18.21 -3.39
N THR A 153 -11.62 17.31 -2.95
CA THR A 153 -12.90 17.11 -3.64
C THR A 153 -13.86 18.25 -3.31
N ILE A 154 -14.31 18.96 -4.34
CA ILE A 154 -15.26 20.08 -4.23
C ILE A 154 -16.65 19.77 -4.79
N SER A 155 -16.84 18.57 -5.36
CA SER A 155 -18.16 18.05 -5.75
C SER A 155 -18.92 17.44 -4.56
N GLU A 156 -20.24 17.33 -4.69
CA GLU A 156 -21.09 16.64 -3.71
C GLU A 156 -20.87 15.12 -3.70
N GLU A 157 -20.41 14.56 -4.82
CA GLU A 157 -19.98 13.17 -4.93
C GLU A 157 -18.46 13.03 -4.75
N PRO A 158 -17.96 11.84 -4.35
CA PRO A 158 -16.53 11.56 -4.34
C PRO A 158 -15.90 11.83 -5.71
N SER A 159 -14.73 12.48 -5.71
CA SER A 159 -13.93 12.58 -6.93
C SER A 159 -13.06 11.34 -7.10
N ILE A 160 -12.84 10.97 -8.36
CA ILE A 160 -11.95 9.88 -8.75
C ILE A 160 -10.97 10.43 -9.77
N SER A 161 -9.68 10.30 -9.50
CA SER A 161 -8.64 10.54 -10.50
C SER A 161 -7.85 9.26 -10.81
N ILE A 162 -7.48 9.08 -12.07
CA ILE A 162 -6.61 8.02 -12.54
C ILE A 162 -5.20 8.56 -12.61
N HIS A 163 -4.24 7.79 -12.10
CA HIS A 163 -2.84 8.19 -12.04
C HIS A 163 -2.01 7.14 -12.76
N LEU A 164 -1.36 7.53 -13.85
CA LEU A 164 -0.29 6.78 -14.48
C LEU A 164 1.03 7.39 -14.04
N LEU A 165 1.85 6.65 -13.30
CA LEU A 165 3.09 7.16 -12.73
C LEU A 165 4.25 6.24 -13.05
N GLY A 166 5.40 6.83 -13.37
CA GLY A 166 6.67 6.15 -13.66
C GLY A 166 7.39 5.59 -12.43
N ASN A 167 6.62 5.12 -11.45
CA ASN A 167 7.06 4.37 -10.27
C ASN A 167 5.87 3.59 -9.68
N ASP A 168 6.13 2.76 -8.67
CA ASP A 168 5.09 2.18 -7.82
C ASP A 168 4.69 3.14 -6.69
N ILE A 169 3.83 4.11 -6.98
CA ILE A 169 3.51 5.24 -6.09
C ILE A 169 3.01 4.83 -4.69
N GLY A 170 2.37 3.67 -4.58
CA GLY A 170 1.90 3.16 -3.31
C GLY A 170 3.06 2.66 -2.45
N CYS A 171 4.03 1.99 -3.06
CA CYS A 171 5.07 1.26 -2.36
C CYS A 171 6.40 2.01 -2.26
N GLU A 172 6.59 3.05 -3.07
CA GLU A 172 7.72 3.96 -3.02
C GLU A 172 7.56 5.03 -1.95
N HIS A 173 8.70 5.46 -1.41
CA HIS A 173 8.70 6.54 -0.44
C HIS A 173 8.74 7.90 -1.12
N ARG A 174 7.83 8.77 -0.68
CA ARG A 174 7.71 10.15 -1.12
C ARG A 174 7.46 11.07 0.07
N HIS A 175 7.08 12.31 -0.17
CA HIS A 175 7.03 13.34 0.86
C HIS A 175 5.64 13.94 0.98
N ARG A 176 5.25 14.19 2.23
CA ARG A 176 4.17 15.10 2.58
C ARG A 176 4.76 16.33 3.26
N TYR A 177 4.13 17.46 3.05
CA TYR A 177 4.59 18.76 3.51
C TYR A 177 3.55 19.42 4.40
N ASP A 178 4.01 20.04 5.48
CA ASP A 178 3.23 20.99 6.25
C ASP A 178 3.73 22.40 5.87
N VAL A 179 2.91 23.12 5.10
CA VAL A 179 3.26 24.43 4.55
C VAL A 179 3.45 25.47 5.67
N GLU A 180 2.63 25.41 6.72
CA GLU A 180 2.66 26.38 7.81
C GLU A 180 3.85 26.12 8.75
N ARG A 181 4.06 24.86 9.12
CA ARG A 181 5.18 24.45 9.98
C ARG A 181 6.52 24.39 9.24
N LYS A 182 6.49 24.46 7.91
CA LYS A 182 7.65 24.32 7.02
C LYS A 182 8.38 23.00 7.22
N THR A 183 7.63 21.93 7.44
CA THR A 183 8.18 20.59 7.65
C THR A 183 7.90 19.66 6.47
N VAL A 184 8.79 18.69 6.29
CA VAL A 184 8.63 17.62 5.31
C VAL A 184 8.82 16.26 5.98
N HIS A 185 7.92 15.33 5.68
CA HIS A 185 7.93 13.98 6.22
C HIS A 185 7.89 12.95 5.10
N ARG A 186 8.76 11.95 5.20
CA ARG A 186 8.76 10.81 4.28
C ARG A 186 7.61 9.86 4.64
N PHE A 187 6.92 9.33 3.64
CA PHE A 187 5.85 8.37 3.83
C PHE A 187 5.70 7.44 2.61
N LYS A 188 5.04 6.30 2.82
CA LYS A 188 4.47 5.48 1.74
C LYS A 188 2.96 5.65 1.74
N SER A 189 2.37 5.69 0.55
CA SER A 189 0.95 5.99 0.41
C SER A 189 0.07 4.73 0.34
N GLY A 190 0.67 3.63 -0.09
CA GLY A 190 0.11 2.29 -0.25
C GLY A 190 -1.17 2.19 -1.08
N TYR A 191 -1.75 1.00 -1.05
CA TYR A 191 -2.99 0.67 -1.73
C TYR A 191 -3.91 -0.08 -0.80
N ILE A 192 -5.22 0.20 -0.88
CA ILE A 192 -6.19 -0.50 -0.03
C ILE A 192 -6.42 -1.96 -0.48
N ASN A 193 -6.23 -2.25 -1.78
CA ASN A 193 -6.58 -3.51 -2.42
C ASN A 193 -5.39 -4.43 -2.75
N THR A 194 -4.15 -4.03 -2.47
CA THR A 194 -2.96 -4.86 -2.69
C THR A 194 -1.86 -4.46 -1.73
N SER A 195 -0.91 -5.37 -1.47
CA SER A 195 0.14 -5.11 -0.51
C SER A 195 1.43 -4.58 -1.13
N CYS A 196 2.09 -3.69 -0.40
CA CYS A 196 3.50 -3.33 -0.63
C CYS A 196 4.44 -4.23 0.16
N THR A 197 3.96 -4.78 1.28
CA THR A 197 4.70 -5.74 2.09
C THR A 197 4.68 -7.13 1.45
N THR A 198 5.85 -7.76 1.42
CA THR A 198 5.96 -9.17 1.05
C THR A 198 5.78 -10.03 2.29
N TYR A 199 4.78 -10.90 2.23
CA TYR A 199 4.53 -11.90 3.26
C TYR A 199 4.92 -13.28 2.74
N ARG A 200 5.51 -14.08 3.63
CA ARG A 200 5.68 -15.52 3.40
C ARG A 200 4.92 -16.29 4.47
N LEU A 201 4.32 -17.43 4.09
CA LEU A 201 3.82 -18.36 5.08
C LEU A 201 5.01 -18.79 5.95
N ALA A 202 4.86 -18.63 7.26
CA ALA A 202 5.96 -18.80 8.20
C ALA A 202 5.73 -20.01 9.09
N HIS A 203 4.55 -20.13 9.69
CA HIS A 203 4.28 -21.20 10.65
C HIS A 203 2.79 -21.53 10.75
N GLN A 204 2.49 -22.68 11.34
CA GLN A 204 1.20 -22.96 11.97
C GLN A 204 1.36 -22.81 13.49
N HIS A 205 0.58 -21.94 14.14
CA HIS A 205 0.59 -21.82 15.60
C HIS A 205 -0.59 -22.61 16.17
N LEU A 206 -0.28 -23.61 16.99
CA LEU A 206 -1.23 -24.40 17.75
C LEU A 206 -1.32 -23.84 19.17
N VAL A 207 -2.52 -23.40 19.54
CA VAL A 207 -2.84 -23.01 20.92
C VAL A 207 -3.56 -24.18 21.58
N VAL A 208 -2.94 -24.75 22.61
CA VAL A 208 -3.34 -26.00 23.25
C VAL A 208 -3.22 -25.93 24.77
N ASP A 209 -4.00 -26.76 25.47
CA ASP A 209 -3.95 -26.82 26.94
C ASP A 209 -2.69 -27.54 27.46
N ASP A 210 -2.24 -28.60 26.76
CA ASP A 210 -1.07 -29.41 27.13
C ASP A 210 0.03 -29.30 26.06
N VAL A 211 0.89 -28.31 26.23
CA VAL A 211 2.02 -28.04 25.33
C VAL A 211 3.02 -29.21 25.29
N PRO A 212 3.52 -29.74 26.43
CA PRO A 212 4.45 -30.86 26.41
C PRO A 212 3.91 -32.10 25.69
N SER A 213 2.67 -32.51 25.95
CA SER A 213 2.08 -33.69 25.30
C SER A 213 1.90 -33.47 23.80
N THR A 214 1.49 -32.26 23.39
CA THR A 214 1.34 -31.91 21.97
C THR A 214 2.69 -31.92 21.26
N VAL A 215 3.73 -31.32 21.85
CA VAL A 215 5.09 -31.36 21.30
C VAL A 215 5.55 -32.81 21.13
N ALA A 216 5.43 -33.63 22.17
CA ALA A 216 5.85 -35.03 22.12
C ALA A 216 5.11 -35.82 21.02
N PHE A 217 3.82 -35.56 20.80
CA PHE A 217 3.05 -36.15 19.73
C PHE A 217 3.64 -35.81 18.34
N TYR A 218 3.97 -34.53 18.09
CA TYR A 218 4.55 -34.12 16.80
C TYR A 218 5.95 -34.69 16.58
N GLU A 219 6.79 -34.74 17.63
CA GLU A 219 8.11 -35.35 17.55
C GLU A 219 8.03 -36.86 17.25
N GLN A 220 7.17 -37.60 17.96
CA GLN A 220 7.07 -39.06 17.81
C GLN A 220 6.33 -39.51 16.55
N THR A 221 5.29 -38.77 16.15
CA THR A 221 4.40 -39.18 15.05
C THR A 221 4.91 -38.71 13.70
N PHE A 222 5.42 -37.47 13.63
CA PHE A 222 5.82 -36.85 12.37
C PHE A 222 7.32 -36.61 12.26
N GLY A 223 8.10 -37.01 13.28
CA GLY A 223 9.53 -36.76 13.31
C GLY A 223 9.88 -35.27 13.40
N ALA A 224 8.98 -34.44 13.95
CA ALA A 224 9.26 -33.04 14.15
C ALA A 224 10.47 -32.86 15.10
N ALA A 225 11.29 -31.85 14.86
CA ALA A 225 12.42 -31.53 15.74
C ALA A 225 12.11 -30.25 16.51
N LYS A 226 12.13 -30.29 17.85
CA LYS A 226 12.10 -29.07 18.66
C LYS A 226 13.42 -28.32 18.51
N VAL A 227 13.35 -27.14 17.89
CA VAL A 227 14.53 -26.29 17.63
C VAL A 227 14.75 -25.24 18.70
N GLU A 228 13.68 -24.83 19.37
CA GLU A 228 13.73 -23.81 20.42
C GLU A 228 12.52 -23.96 21.35
N GLU A 229 12.70 -23.55 22.60
CA GLU A 229 11.63 -23.38 23.57
C GLU A 229 11.90 -22.13 24.40
N THR A 230 10.85 -21.33 24.61
CA THR A 230 10.90 -20.13 25.45
C THR A 230 9.64 -20.05 26.31
N HIS A 231 9.55 -19.04 27.16
CA HIS A 231 8.36 -18.72 27.93
C HIS A 231 7.95 -17.28 27.67
N VAL A 232 6.66 -17.07 27.39
CA VAL A 232 6.06 -15.75 27.23
C VAL A 232 4.96 -15.63 28.28
N ASN A 233 5.04 -14.62 29.14
CA ASN A 233 4.10 -14.45 30.26
C ASN A 233 3.96 -15.69 31.15
N GLY A 234 5.04 -16.47 31.31
CA GLY A 234 5.07 -17.71 32.11
C GLY A 234 4.47 -18.94 31.40
N VAL A 235 3.97 -18.79 30.17
CA VAL A 235 3.41 -19.88 29.36
C VAL A 235 4.48 -20.39 28.38
N PRO A 236 4.67 -21.72 28.25
CA PRO A 236 5.67 -22.28 27.34
C PRO A 236 5.27 -22.05 25.88
N LEU A 237 6.27 -21.73 25.05
CA LEU A 237 6.18 -21.61 23.61
C LEU A 237 7.32 -22.43 22.98
N ALA A 238 6.95 -23.53 22.33
CA ALA A 238 7.87 -24.43 21.64
C ALA A 238 7.82 -24.20 20.13
N PHE A 239 8.98 -24.24 19.48
CA PHE A 239 9.14 -24.12 18.03
C PHE A 239 9.63 -25.45 17.48
N LEU A 240 8.84 -26.05 16.59
CA LEU A 240 9.13 -27.33 15.94
C LEU A 240 9.41 -27.12 14.46
N GLN A 241 10.27 -27.97 13.89
CA GLN A 241 10.49 -28.06 12.44
C GLN A 241 10.05 -29.42 11.93
N VAL A 242 9.29 -29.44 10.83
CA VAL A 242 8.85 -30.67 10.16
C VAL A 242 8.72 -30.41 8.65
N ASP A 243 9.44 -31.19 7.84
CA ASP A 243 9.43 -31.09 6.37
C ASP A 243 9.62 -29.65 5.81
N GLY A 244 10.55 -28.90 6.40
CA GLY A 244 10.80 -27.49 6.03
C GLY A 244 9.73 -26.48 6.48
N GLY A 245 8.65 -26.96 7.11
CA GLY A 245 7.65 -26.15 7.78
C GLY A 245 7.96 -25.93 9.26
N GLU A 246 7.36 -24.87 9.82
CA GLU A 246 7.48 -24.53 11.23
C GLU A 246 6.12 -24.67 11.93
N ILE A 247 6.11 -25.33 13.09
CA ILE A 247 4.93 -25.40 13.98
C ILE A 247 5.30 -24.74 15.30
N TRP A 248 4.46 -23.82 15.76
CA TRP A 248 4.56 -23.25 17.10
C TRP A 248 3.52 -23.92 17.97
N VAL A 249 3.89 -24.28 19.19
CA VAL A 249 2.97 -24.89 20.16
C VAL A 249 3.06 -24.10 21.45
N SER A 250 1.95 -23.54 21.90
CA SER A 250 1.87 -22.85 23.19
C SER A 250 0.48 -22.97 23.81
N GLY A 251 0.35 -22.55 25.07
CA GLY A 251 -0.94 -22.12 25.59
C GLY A 251 -1.30 -20.72 25.08
N GLU A 252 -2.26 -20.08 25.75
CA GLU A 252 -2.63 -18.70 25.50
C GLU A 252 -1.53 -17.73 26.02
N ILE A 253 -0.51 -17.46 25.21
CA ILE A 253 0.63 -16.59 25.58
C ILE A 253 0.28 -15.09 25.55
N VAL A 254 -0.78 -14.73 24.83
CA VAL A 254 -1.39 -13.38 24.83
C VAL A 254 -2.91 -13.52 24.85
N PRO A 255 -3.65 -12.56 25.45
CA PRO A 255 -5.10 -12.67 25.59
C PRO A 255 -5.81 -12.86 24.24
N GLY A 256 -6.72 -13.84 24.18
CA GLY A 256 -7.51 -14.18 23.01
C GLY A 256 -6.74 -14.88 21.88
N LEU A 257 -5.52 -15.37 22.13
CA LEU A 257 -4.78 -16.13 21.12
C LEU A 257 -5.47 -17.46 20.82
N GLN A 258 -5.61 -17.77 19.54
CA GLN A 258 -6.19 -18.99 19.02
C GLN A 258 -5.22 -19.67 18.06
N THR A 259 -5.48 -20.93 17.74
CA THR A 259 -4.76 -21.63 16.68
C THR A 259 -4.91 -20.85 15.36
N HIS A 260 -3.79 -20.54 14.70
CA HIS A 260 -3.78 -19.70 13.51
C HIS A 260 -2.64 -20.03 12.54
N ALA A 261 -2.79 -19.61 11.29
CA ALA A 261 -1.69 -19.54 10.34
C ALA A 261 -0.89 -18.25 10.56
N GLY A 262 0.43 -18.36 10.53
CA GLY A 262 1.35 -17.27 10.72
C GLY A 262 2.12 -16.92 9.45
N PHE A 263 2.21 -15.63 9.16
CA PHE A 263 3.02 -15.07 8.08
C PHE A 263 4.21 -14.30 8.65
N ALA A 264 5.28 -14.19 7.88
CA ALA A 264 6.44 -13.39 8.23
C ALA A 264 6.69 -12.28 7.20
N THR A 265 7.21 -11.16 7.69
CA THR A 265 7.65 -9.99 6.90
C THR A 265 9.02 -9.53 7.40
N ASN A 266 9.82 -8.93 6.53
CA ASN A 266 11.14 -8.38 6.90
C ASN A 266 11.04 -7.05 7.67
N ASP A 267 9.88 -6.39 7.64
CA ASP A 267 9.63 -5.12 8.30
C ASP A 267 8.21 -5.16 8.89
N LEU A 268 8.13 -5.53 10.17
CA LEU A 268 6.86 -5.69 10.86
C LEU A 268 6.19 -4.35 11.18
N ASP A 269 6.98 -3.30 11.40
CA ASP A 269 6.46 -1.96 11.71
C ASP A 269 5.81 -1.34 10.46
N ALA A 270 6.47 -1.45 9.29
CA ALA A 270 5.85 -1.05 8.03
C ALA A 270 4.61 -1.88 7.68
N ALA A 271 4.61 -3.19 7.99
CA ALA A 271 3.44 -4.03 7.82
C ALA A 271 2.27 -3.58 8.70
N TYR A 272 2.53 -3.23 9.96
CA TYR A 272 1.52 -2.73 10.89
C TYR A 272 0.85 -1.45 10.37
N GLU A 273 1.65 -0.46 9.95
CA GLU A 273 1.14 0.78 9.37
C GLU A 273 0.30 0.53 8.12
N GLU A 274 0.74 -0.39 7.25
CA GLU A 274 0.03 -0.76 6.04
C GLU A 274 -1.32 -1.44 6.35
N LEU A 275 -1.37 -2.34 7.33
CA LEU A 275 -2.60 -3.01 7.75
C LEU A 275 -3.65 -2.00 8.25
N GLN A 276 -3.23 -0.99 9.02
CA GLN A 276 -4.10 0.09 9.47
C GLN A 276 -4.65 0.91 8.29
N MET A 277 -3.78 1.28 7.35
CA MET A 277 -4.18 2.01 6.14
C MET A 277 -5.20 1.22 5.31
N ARG A 278 -4.97 -0.09 5.18
CA ARG A 278 -5.82 -1.04 4.47
C ARG A 278 -7.10 -1.43 5.21
N LEU A 279 -7.33 -0.89 6.40
CA LEU A 279 -8.51 -1.16 7.24
C LEU A 279 -8.63 -2.64 7.63
N VAL A 280 -7.51 -3.34 7.78
CA VAL A 280 -7.52 -4.70 8.32
C VAL A 280 -7.86 -4.63 9.81
N GLU A 281 -8.74 -5.51 10.28
CA GLU A 281 -9.08 -5.61 11.70
C GLU A 281 -7.87 -6.17 12.47
N ILE A 282 -7.19 -5.29 13.21
CA ILE A 282 -6.08 -5.64 14.08
C ILE A 282 -6.65 -6.01 15.46
N LEU A 283 -6.45 -7.26 15.86
CA LEU A 283 -6.86 -7.79 17.16
C LEU A 283 -5.90 -7.36 18.27
N GLY A 284 -4.61 -7.16 17.94
CA GLY A 284 -3.62 -6.62 18.87
C GLY A 284 -2.18 -6.73 18.36
N GLY A 285 -1.26 -6.20 19.16
CA GLY A 285 0.18 -6.18 18.90
C GLY A 285 0.70 -4.85 18.34
N PRO A 286 2.00 -4.75 18.01
CA PRO A 286 2.98 -5.85 18.07
C PRO A 286 3.26 -6.33 19.51
N PHE A 287 3.10 -7.62 19.77
CA PHE A 287 3.45 -8.27 21.04
C PHE A 287 4.89 -8.76 20.99
N ASP A 288 5.65 -8.59 22.06
CA ASP A 288 7.01 -9.13 22.18
C ASP A 288 6.96 -10.58 22.70
N LEU A 289 7.47 -11.52 21.91
CA LEU A 289 7.57 -12.95 22.24
C LEU A 289 9.03 -13.34 22.54
N GLY A 290 9.88 -12.38 22.89
CA GLY A 290 11.31 -12.54 23.15
C GLY A 290 12.14 -12.25 21.92
N LYS A 291 12.35 -13.26 21.05
CA LYS A 291 13.15 -13.09 19.83
C LYS A 291 12.35 -12.65 18.61
N ARG A 292 11.02 -12.60 18.73
CA ARG A 292 10.10 -12.31 17.63
C ARG A 292 8.99 -11.43 18.15
N ARG A 293 8.43 -10.58 17.28
CA ARG A 293 7.19 -9.86 17.57
C ARG A 293 6.04 -10.46 16.78
N LEU A 294 4.82 -10.27 17.28
CA LEU A 294 3.58 -10.80 16.70
C LEU A 294 2.51 -9.72 16.62
N ILE A 295 1.93 -9.53 15.44
CA ILE A 295 0.67 -8.81 15.23
C ILE A 295 -0.41 -9.85 14.99
N LEU A 296 -1.57 -9.68 15.63
CA LEU A 296 -2.73 -10.51 15.38
C LEU A 296 -3.76 -9.69 14.60
N VAL A 297 -4.18 -10.24 13.47
CA VAL A 297 -5.25 -9.68 12.64
C VAL A 297 -6.35 -10.71 12.45
N LYS A 298 -7.45 -10.26 11.86
CA LYS A 298 -8.61 -11.09 11.54
C LYS A 298 -8.88 -11.08 10.04
N ASP A 299 -9.15 -12.26 9.47
CA ASP A 299 -9.60 -12.37 8.10
C ASP A 299 -11.10 -12.05 7.94
N SER A 300 -11.61 -12.09 6.72
CA SER A 300 -13.02 -11.79 6.43
C SER A 300 -14.03 -12.78 7.01
N ASN A 301 -13.59 -13.97 7.44
CA ASN A 301 -14.42 -15.00 8.06
C ASN A 301 -14.25 -15.04 9.59
N GLY A 302 -13.44 -14.15 10.13
CA GLY A 302 -13.19 -14.06 11.56
C GLY A 302 -12.05 -14.93 12.08
N GLN A 303 -11.30 -15.60 11.21
CA GLN A 303 -10.15 -16.39 11.60
C GLN A 303 -8.99 -15.48 11.98
N GLN A 304 -8.29 -15.84 13.05
CA GLN A 304 -7.08 -15.14 13.47
C GLN A 304 -5.93 -15.49 12.53
N VAL A 305 -5.11 -14.50 12.21
CA VAL A 305 -3.88 -14.63 11.44
C VAL A 305 -2.76 -13.92 12.18
N GLY A 306 -1.61 -14.58 12.30
CA GLY A 306 -0.42 -14.03 12.91
C GLY A 306 0.51 -13.42 11.87
N ILE A 307 1.13 -12.28 12.19
CA ILE A 307 2.18 -11.66 11.37
C ILE A 307 3.38 -11.42 12.25
N THR A 308 4.55 -11.86 11.81
CA THR A 308 5.78 -11.89 12.61
C THR A 308 6.96 -11.31 11.85
N ASP A 309 8.00 -10.89 12.57
CA ASP A 309 9.29 -10.58 11.94
C ASP A 309 9.87 -11.86 11.29
N ALA A 310 10.46 -11.71 10.12
CA ALA A 310 11.24 -12.77 9.50
C ALA A 310 12.47 -13.08 10.35
N ARG A 311 12.73 -14.38 10.53
CA ARG A 311 14.00 -14.87 11.08
C ARG A 311 15.17 -14.62 10.14
#